data_AF-A0A2H5FIX1-F1
#
_entry.id   AF-A0A2H5FIX1-F1
#
_cell.length_a   1.000
_cell.length_b   1.000
_cell.length_c   1.000
_cell.angle_alpha   90.00
_cell.angle_beta   90.00
_cell.angle_gamma   90.00
#
_symmetry.space_group_name_H-M   'P 1'
#
loop_
_entity.id
_entity.type
_entity.pdbx_description
1 polymer ?
#
loop_
_entity_poly.entity_id
_entity_poly.type
_entity_poly.pdbx_seq_one_letter_code
_entity_poly.pdbx_strand_id
1 'polypeptide(L)'
;MPEPISIKDQACHTFALSGDVTGKRDINKLFEDLTNRIGFRLNFGEGLNENQLYNVRQQVMNLISNLRDETVEEADDLYVCGGFREGQVSPEHLWLEDRATGYTYDTFINQPIVRIKSVGVDGMPFRPGCEGSPFNGDEIFRVKVSGYTAGQIAALTAFAPKPSKSGIFSGQNDKHDTTKPEDQNSLSLR
;
A
#
# COMPACT_ATOMS: atom_id res chain seq x y z
N MET A 1 22.16 16.97 -1.71
CA MET A 1 21.40 15.70 -1.74
C MET A 1 20.03 16.00 -1.15
N PRO A 2 18.92 15.61 -1.78
CA PRO A 2 17.61 15.76 -1.13
C PRO A 2 17.64 14.99 0.19
N GLU A 3 17.12 15.58 1.26
CA GLU A 3 17.04 14.90 2.55
C GLU A 3 16.19 13.63 2.42
N PRO A 4 16.50 12.57 3.20
CA PRO A 4 15.68 11.37 3.23
C PRO A 4 14.25 11.75 3.61
N ILE A 5 13.31 11.42 2.72
CA ILE A 5 11.86 11.52 2.91
C ILE A 5 11.51 10.88 4.27
N SER A 6 11.14 11.68 5.27
CA SER A 6 10.67 11.18 6.57
C SER A 6 9.25 10.64 6.41
N ILE A 7 9.15 9.36 6.06
CA ILE A 7 7.87 8.65 5.83
C ILE A 7 7.12 8.40 7.16
N LYS A 8 7.77 8.66 8.31
CA LYS A 8 7.18 8.47 9.64
C LYS A 8 5.91 9.29 9.85
N ASP A 9 5.71 10.40 9.14
CA ASP A 9 4.54 11.25 9.35
C ASP A 9 3.46 11.07 8.26
N GLN A 10 3.57 10.02 7.43
CA GLN A 10 2.66 9.81 6.30
C GLN A 10 1.37 9.10 6.72
N ALA A 11 0.25 9.82 6.66
CA ALA A 11 -1.09 9.25 6.78
C ALA A 11 -1.45 8.38 5.55
N CYS A 12 -2.43 7.51 5.71
CA CYS A 12 -2.85 6.55 4.68
C CYS A 12 -3.28 7.23 3.37
N HIS A 13 -4.06 8.31 3.46
CA HIS A 13 -4.52 9.08 2.29
C HIS A 13 -3.40 9.86 1.62
N THR A 14 -2.44 10.41 2.37
CA THR A 14 -1.32 11.16 1.76
C THR A 14 -0.42 10.21 0.97
N PHE A 15 -0.22 8.99 1.44
CA PHE A 15 0.46 7.95 0.65
C PHE A 15 -0.36 7.49 -0.56
N ALA A 16 -1.61 7.06 -0.35
CA ALA A 16 -2.45 6.48 -1.41
C ALA A 16 -2.73 7.46 -2.55
N LEU A 17 -2.75 8.77 -2.27
CA LEU A 17 -3.03 9.79 -3.28
C LEU A 17 -1.77 10.39 -3.92
N SER A 18 -0.65 10.44 -3.21
CA SER A 18 0.54 11.17 -3.68
C SER A 18 1.85 10.49 -3.33
N GLY A 19 2.02 9.98 -2.11
CA GLY A 19 3.33 9.48 -1.68
C GLY A 19 4.35 10.59 -1.39
N ASP A 20 4.07 11.86 -1.74
CA ASP A 20 4.98 12.99 -1.52
C ASP A 20 4.99 13.43 -0.06
N VAL A 21 6.14 13.33 0.60
CA VAL A 21 6.33 13.87 1.96
C VAL A 21 6.94 15.27 1.95
N THR A 22 7.30 15.82 0.78
CA THR A 22 7.90 17.14 0.69
C THR A 22 6.91 18.26 0.98
N GLY A 23 5.61 17.95 0.97
CA GLY A 23 4.55 18.90 1.27
C GLY A 23 4.34 19.96 0.19
N LYS A 24 4.87 19.75 -1.04
CA LYS A 24 4.63 20.67 -2.17
C LYS A 24 3.15 20.89 -2.44
N ARG A 25 2.36 19.83 -2.27
CA ARG A 25 0.92 19.88 -2.27
C ARG A 25 0.43 19.31 -0.94
N ASP A 26 -0.36 20.09 -0.22
CA ASP A 26 -0.93 19.68 1.07
C ASP A 26 -2.12 18.74 0.85
N ILE A 27 -1.81 17.50 0.45
CA ILE A 27 -2.79 16.45 0.20
C ILE A 27 -3.63 16.17 1.45
N ASN A 28 -3.03 16.27 2.64
CA ASN A 28 -3.75 16.09 3.90
C ASN A 28 -4.90 17.10 4.00
N LYS A 29 -4.59 18.39 3.89
CA LYS A 29 -5.58 19.46 3.95
C LYS A 29 -6.62 19.35 2.84
N LEU A 30 -6.20 19.05 1.60
CA LEU A 30 -7.14 18.90 0.48
C LEU A 30 -8.13 17.74 0.70
N PHE A 31 -7.64 16.63 1.25
CA PHE A 31 -8.48 15.49 1.60
C PHE A 31 -9.45 15.82 2.75
N GLU A 32 -8.97 16.43 3.83
CA GLU A 32 -9.81 16.86 4.96
C GLU A 32 -10.87 17.88 4.53
N ASP A 33 -10.50 18.91 3.76
CA ASP A 33 -11.43 19.93 3.29
C ASP A 33 -12.52 19.32 2.39
N LEU A 34 -12.14 18.39 1.50
CA LEU A 34 -13.09 17.69 0.63
C LEU A 34 -14.05 16.81 1.42
N THR A 35 -13.53 15.95 2.29
CA THR A 35 -14.32 14.98 3.06
C THR A 35 -15.22 15.67 4.09
N ASN A 36 -14.76 16.75 4.73
CA ASN A 36 -15.60 17.57 5.61
C ASN A 36 -16.72 18.25 4.83
N ARG A 37 -16.43 18.85 3.68
CA ARG A 37 -17.45 19.50 2.84
C ARG A 37 -18.53 18.51 2.39
N ILE A 38 -18.13 17.30 2.00
CA ILE A 38 -19.05 16.21 1.63
C ILE A 38 -19.86 15.77 2.85
N GLY A 39 -19.19 15.54 3.99
CA GLY A 39 -19.79 15.16 5.25
C GLY A 39 -20.88 16.15 5.67
N PHE A 40 -20.58 17.44 5.77
CA PHE A 40 -21.58 18.46 6.12
C PHE A 40 -22.73 18.53 5.12
N ARG A 41 -22.47 18.38 3.82
CA ARG A 41 -23.53 18.42 2.79
C ARG A 41 -24.47 17.23 2.88
N LEU A 42 -23.98 16.07 3.30
CA LEU A 42 -24.72 14.81 3.35
C LEU A 42 -25.04 14.36 4.77
N ASN A 43 -24.94 15.27 5.75
CA ASN A 43 -25.10 15.01 7.18
C ASN A 43 -24.33 13.76 7.66
N PHE A 44 -23.08 13.61 7.18
CA PHE A 44 -22.19 12.49 7.45
C PHE A 44 -22.78 11.10 7.14
N GLY A 45 -23.81 11.03 6.30
CA GLY A 45 -24.51 9.80 5.93
C GLY A 45 -25.77 9.48 6.74
N GLU A 46 -26.08 10.28 7.77
CA GLU A 46 -27.29 10.09 8.56
C GLU A 46 -28.54 10.21 7.69
N GLY A 47 -29.42 9.20 7.80
CA GLY A 47 -30.67 9.12 7.04
C GLY A 47 -30.53 8.53 5.63
N LEU A 48 -29.32 8.19 5.18
CA LEU A 48 -29.11 7.44 3.94
C LEU A 48 -29.31 5.94 4.19
N ASN A 49 -30.01 5.27 3.27
CA ASN A 49 -30.08 3.81 3.26
C ASN A 49 -28.84 3.19 2.58
N GLU A 50 -28.71 1.87 2.66
CA GLU A 50 -27.56 1.11 2.12
C GLU A 50 -27.28 1.41 0.64
N ASN A 51 -28.31 1.43 -0.21
CA ASN A 51 -28.16 1.72 -1.64
C ASN A 51 -27.70 3.16 -1.89
N GLN A 52 -28.20 4.12 -1.09
CA GLN A 52 -27.76 5.51 -1.18
C GLN A 52 -26.31 5.65 -0.72
N LEU A 53 -25.95 5.01 0.40
CA LEU A 53 -24.58 4.98 0.90
C LEU A 53 -23.63 4.39 -0.14
N TYR A 54 -23.98 3.25 -0.75
CA TYR A 54 -23.16 2.63 -1.78
C TYR A 54 -22.85 3.60 -2.93
N ASN A 55 -23.89 4.24 -3.47
CA ASN A 55 -23.75 5.17 -4.59
C ASN A 55 -22.93 6.42 -4.19
N VAL A 56 -23.18 6.96 -3.00
CA VAL A 56 -22.45 8.12 -2.49
C VAL A 56 -20.99 7.78 -2.29
N ARG A 57 -20.66 6.67 -1.61
CA ARG A 57 -19.29 6.27 -1.32
C ARG A 57 -18.46 6.06 -2.59
N GLN A 58 -19.05 5.47 -3.63
CA GLN A 58 -18.38 5.38 -4.93
C GLN A 58 -18.12 6.75 -5.56
N GLN A 59 -19.08 7.69 -5.48
CA GLN A 59 -18.87 9.06 -5.97
C GLN A 59 -17.80 9.80 -5.16
N VAL A 60 -17.79 9.63 -3.83
CA VAL A 60 -16.79 10.21 -2.95
C VAL A 60 -15.39 9.68 -3.27
N MET A 61 -15.23 8.36 -3.48
CA MET A 61 -13.96 7.80 -3.93
C MET A 61 -13.50 8.36 -5.28
N ASN A 62 -14.43 8.54 -6.24
CA ASN A 62 -14.09 9.19 -7.52
C ASN A 62 -13.59 10.63 -7.30
N LEU A 63 -14.24 11.42 -6.45
CA LEU A 63 -13.80 12.78 -6.13
C LEU A 63 -12.44 12.80 -5.42
N ILE A 64 -12.24 11.92 -4.45
CA ILE A 64 -10.97 11.75 -3.73
C ILE A 64 -9.84 11.38 -4.69
N SER A 65 -10.08 10.50 -5.65
CA SER A 65 -9.08 10.10 -6.64
C SER A 65 -8.60 11.25 -7.53
N ASN A 66 -9.38 12.32 -7.70
CA ASN A 66 -8.97 13.52 -8.42
C ASN A 66 -8.02 14.41 -7.61
N LEU A 67 -7.85 14.15 -6.31
CA LEU A 67 -6.83 14.81 -5.50
C LEU A 67 -5.44 14.24 -5.72
N ARG A 68 -5.30 13.14 -6.47
CA ARG A 68 -4.01 12.52 -6.73
C ARG A 68 -3.05 13.47 -7.42
N ASP A 69 -1.77 13.23 -7.19
CA ASP A 69 -0.74 13.82 -8.04
C ASP A 69 -0.67 13.11 -9.38
N GLU A 70 0.05 13.73 -10.32
CA GLU A 70 0.21 13.21 -11.67
C GLU A 70 0.87 11.82 -11.65
N THR A 71 0.39 10.97 -12.55
CA THR A 71 1.02 9.66 -12.79
C THR A 71 2.33 9.87 -13.55
N VAL A 72 3.39 9.23 -13.08
CA VAL A 72 4.71 9.28 -13.74
C VAL A 72 5.19 7.90 -14.18
N GLU A 73 4.59 6.83 -13.67
CA GLU A 73 4.81 5.46 -14.11
C GLU A 73 3.45 4.77 -14.26
N GLU A 74 3.13 4.33 -15.48
CA GLU A 74 1.86 3.68 -15.78
C GLU A 74 1.78 2.30 -15.10
N ALA A 75 0.56 1.90 -14.72
CA ALA A 75 0.29 0.56 -14.22
C ALA A 75 -1.04 0.04 -14.77
N ASP A 76 -1.04 -1.23 -15.21
CA ASP A 76 -2.18 -1.81 -15.92
C ASP A 76 -3.44 -1.94 -15.04
N ASP A 77 -3.26 -2.27 -13.76
CA ASP A 77 -4.38 -2.60 -12.86
C ASP A 77 -4.16 -2.11 -11.42
N LEU A 78 -3.93 -0.79 -11.30
CA LEU A 78 -3.76 -0.10 -10.03
C LEU A 78 -5.06 0.58 -9.57
N TYR A 79 -5.38 0.43 -8.29
CA TYR A 79 -6.56 1.00 -7.66
C TYR A 79 -6.21 1.79 -6.41
N VAL A 80 -6.80 2.97 -6.29
CA VAL A 80 -6.97 3.62 -4.98
C VAL A 80 -8.22 3.05 -4.34
N CYS A 81 -8.05 2.50 -3.14
CA CYS A 81 -9.10 1.83 -2.39
C CYS A 81 -9.40 2.62 -1.13
N GLY A 82 -10.67 2.65 -0.73
CA GLY A 82 -11.11 3.26 0.52
C GLY A 82 -12.04 2.35 1.29
N GLY A 83 -11.81 2.27 2.60
CA GLY A 83 -12.62 1.55 3.55
C GLY A 83 -13.53 2.51 4.30
N PHE A 84 -14.81 2.15 4.43
CA PHE A 84 -15.84 2.93 5.07
C PHE A 84 -16.45 2.12 6.21
N ARG A 85 -16.86 2.76 7.30
CA ARG A 85 -17.60 2.10 8.38
C ARG A 85 -18.76 2.97 8.86
N GLU A 86 -19.58 2.40 9.71
CA GLU A 86 -20.54 3.14 10.57
C GLU A 86 -21.47 4.10 9.79
N GLY A 87 -21.90 3.71 8.59
CA GLY A 87 -22.77 4.56 7.75
C GLY A 87 -22.13 5.85 7.22
N GLN A 88 -20.81 6.04 7.39
CA GLN A 88 -20.12 7.25 6.95
C GLN A 88 -20.04 7.35 5.43
N VAL A 89 -20.03 8.59 4.93
CA VAL A 89 -19.90 8.91 3.49
C VAL A 89 -18.46 9.16 3.05
N SER A 90 -17.54 9.33 4.00
CA SER A 90 -16.11 9.51 3.74
C SER A 90 -15.34 8.26 4.20
N PRO A 91 -14.27 7.86 3.49
CA PRO A 91 -13.49 6.70 3.89
C PRO A 91 -12.70 7.03 5.17
N GLU A 92 -12.60 6.07 6.09
CA GLU A 92 -11.75 6.19 7.27
C GLU A 92 -10.30 5.83 6.98
N HIS A 93 -10.07 5.03 5.92
CA HIS A 93 -8.75 4.56 5.55
C HIS A 93 -8.60 4.42 4.04
N LEU A 94 -7.40 4.71 3.51
CA LEU A 94 -7.07 4.58 2.09
C LEU A 94 -5.81 3.72 1.87
N TRP A 95 -5.81 2.90 0.83
CA TRP A 95 -4.65 2.09 0.43
C TRP A 95 -4.58 1.94 -1.10
N LEU A 96 -3.49 1.33 -1.58
CA LEU A 96 -3.34 0.96 -2.99
C LEU A 96 -3.47 -0.56 -3.16
N GLU A 97 -4.20 -0.99 -4.18
CA GLU A 97 -4.17 -2.36 -4.70
C GLU A 97 -3.56 -2.33 -6.10
N ASP A 98 -2.38 -2.92 -6.26
CA ASP A 98 -1.83 -3.26 -7.57
C ASP A 98 -2.21 -4.71 -7.86
N ARG A 99 -3.29 -4.88 -8.62
CA ARG A 99 -3.84 -6.18 -8.96
C ARG A 99 -3.02 -6.89 -10.04
N ALA A 100 -2.29 -6.15 -10.86
CA ALA A 100 -1.38 -6.73 -11.85
C ALA A 100 -0.22 -7.46 -11.16
N THR A 101 0.35 -6.87 -10.09
CA THR A 101 1.41 -7.52 -9.31
C THR A 101 0.88 -8.30 -8.10
N GLY A 102 -0.41 -8.21 -7.78
CA GLY A 102 -1.06 -8.90 -6.66
C GLY A 102 -0.60 -8.39 -5.29
N TYR A 103 -0.30 -7.10 -5.17
CA TYR A 103 0.15 -6.47 -3.93
C TYR A 103 -0.81 -5.38 -3.46
N THR A 104 -1.04 -5.34 -2.15
CA THR A 104 -1.61 -4.20 -1.45
C THR A 104 -0.50 -3.42 -0.76
N TYR A 105 -0.52 -2.10 -0.91
CA TYR A 105 0.36 -1.16 -0.22
C TYR A 105 -0.47 -0.28 0.70
N ASP A 106 -0.14 -0.34 1.97
CA ASP A 106 -0.87 0.36 3.03
C ASP A 106 0.11 1.06 3.97
N THR A 107 -0.32 2.11 4.64
CA THR A 107 0.47 2.77 5.67
C THR A 107 -0.43 3.39 6.72
N PHE A 108 0.15 3.68 7.88
CA PHE A 108 -0.49 4.46 8.92
C PHE A 108 0.49 5.50 9.46
N ILE A 109 -0.02 6.51 10.15
CA ILE A 109 0.83 7.52 10.78
C ILE A 109 1.82 6.81 11.71
N ASN A 110 3.10 7.19 11.63
CA ASN A 110 4.22 6.58 12.35
C ASN A 110 4.52 5.13 11.99
N GLN A 111 4.06 4.63 10.85
CA GLN A 111 4.36 3.28 10.36
C GLN A 111 5.06 3.31 8.99
N PRO A 112 5.94 2.34 8.69
CA PRO A 112 6.43 2.16 7.33
C PRO A 112 5.31 1.66 6.42
N ILE A 113 5.51 1.79 5.11
CA ILE A 113 4.60 1.19 4.13
C ILE A 113 4.60 -0.33 4.30
N VAL A 114 3.44 -0.88 4.63
CA VAL A 114 3.16 -2.30 4.73
C VAL A 114 2.80 -2.82 3.34
N ARG A 115 3.53 -3.86 2.90
CA ARG A 115 3.31 -4.54 1.63
C ARG A 115 2.76 -5.95 1.88
N ILE A 116 1.56 -6.23 1.40
CA ILE A 116 0.93 -7.56 1.50
C ILE A 116 0.84 -8.19 0.11
N LYS A 117 1.22 -9.47 -0.02
CA LYS A 117 1.03 -10.26 -1.24
C LYS A 117 -0.41 -10.80 -1.32
N SER A 118 -1.37 -9.90 -1.43
CA SER A 118 -2.78 -10.18 -1.66
C SER A 118 -3.46 -8.87 -2.07
N VAL A 119 -4.54 -8.97 -2.83
CA VAL A 119 -5.47 -7.86 -3.12
C VAL A 119 -6.89 -8.27 -2.72
N GLY A 120 -7.77 -7.32 -2.47
CA GLY A 120 -9.16 -7.61 -2.16
C GLY A 120 -9.94 -8.11 -3.37
N VAL A 121 -10.96 -8.95 -3.11
CA VAL A 121 -11.94 -9.38 -4.10
C VAL A 121 -13.17 -8.49 -3.98
N ASP A 122 -13.73 -8.04 -5.10
CA ASP A 122 -14.89 -7.14 -5.09
C ASP A 122 -16.10 -7.84 -4.43
N GLY A 123 -16.75 -7.13 -3.51
CA GLY A 123 -17.86 -7.65 -2.70
C GLY A 123 -17.45 -8.58 -1.55
N MET A 124 -16.16 -8.89 -1.37
CA MET A 124 -15.68 -9.71 -0.26
C MET A 124 -14.96 -8.86 0.80
N PRO A 125 -15.02 -9.25 2.08
CA PRO A 125 -14.24 -8.58 3.13
C PRO A 125 -12.75 -8.60 2.83
N PHE A 126 -12.05 -7.53 3.19
CA PHE A 126 -10.61 -7.41 3.01
C PHE A 126 -9.99 -6.59 4.14
N ARG A 127 -8.79 -7.02 4.59
CA ARG A 127 -8.02 -6.30 5.61
C ARG A 127 -6.72 -5.79 4.99
N PRO A 128 -6.58 -4.46 4.80
CA PRO A 128 -5.32 -3.88 4.37
C PRO A 128 -4.29 -3.94 5.52
N GLY A 129 -3.04 -3.57 5.24
CA GLY A 129 -1.88 -3.90 6.08
C GLY A 129 -1.91 -3.40 7.51
N CYS A 130 -2.47 -2.21 7.73
CA CYS A 130 -2.39 -1.51 9.00
C CYS A 130 -3.67 -1.62 9.84
N GLU A 131 -4.75 -2.19 9.29
CA GLU A 131 -6.04 -2.26 9.94
C GLU A 131 -6.14 -3.37 10.99
N GLY A 132 -6.77 -3.06 12.13
CA GLY A 132 -7.02 -4.04 13.20
C GLY A 132 -8.07 -5.10 12.82
N SER A 133 -9.00 -4.77 11.93
CA SER A 133 -10.09 -5.62 11.47
C SER A 133 -10.35 -5.44 9.97
N PRO A 134 -10.88 -6.47 9.27
CA PRO A 134 -11.29 -6.32 7.88
C PRO A 134 -12.41 -5.28 7.72
N PHE A 135 -12.46 -4.62 6.57
CA PHE A 135 -13.67 -3.96 6.08
C PHE A 135 -14.60 -5.02 5.47
N ASN A 136 -15.91 -4.82 5.56
CA ASN A 136 -16.87 -5.64 4.82
C ASN A 136 -16.77 -5.37 3.31
N GLY A 137 -17.29 -6.27 2.48
CA GLY A 137 -17.15 -6.16 1.03
C GLY A 137 -17.88 -4.96 0.42
N ASP A 138 -19.03 -4.60 0.98
CA ASP A 138 -19.86 -3.44 0.64
C ASP A 138 -19.38 -2.12 1.29
N GLU A 139 -18.36 -2.22 2.14
CA GLU A 139 -17.66 -1.11 2.77
C GLU A 139 -16.38 -0.71 2.02
N ILE A 140 -16.01 -1.43 0.97
CA ILE A 140 -14.79 -1.17 0.20
C ILE A 140 -15.14 -0.64 -1.19
N PHE A 141 -14.63 0.54 -1.50
CA PHE A 141 -14.81 1.17 -2.79
C PHE A 141 -13.46 1.42 -3.45
N ARG A 142 -13.42 1.19 -4.76
CA ARG A 142 -12.18 1.19 -5.54
C ARG A 142 -12.33 2.10 -6.74
N VAL A 143 -11.26 2.83 -7.06
CA VAL A 143 -11.16 3.63 -8.27
C VAL A 143 -9.89 3.24 -8.97
N LYS A 144 -10.03 2.76 -10.21
CA LYS A 144 -8.90 2.44 -11.07
C LYS A 144 -8.17 3.74 -11.43
N VAL A 145 -6.86 3.75 -11.33
CA VAL A 145 -5.98 4.88 -11.66
C VAL A 145 -4.93 4.45 -12.68
N SER A 146 -4.37 5.42 -13.41
CA SER A 146 -3.45 5.17 -14.53
C SER A 146 -2.08 4.63 -14.14
N GLY A 147 -1.69 4.75 -12.87
CA GLY A 147 -0.36 4.33 -12.42
C GLY A 147 0.11 5.07 -11.17
N TYR A 148 1.39 4.93 -10.86
CA TYR A 148 2.02 5.49 -9.68
C TYR A 148 2.44 6.94 -9.87
N THR A 149 2.36 7.70 -8.77
CA THR A 149 2.94 9.04 -8.68
C THR A 149 4.44 8.96 -8.34
N ALA A 150 5.17 10.06 -8.55
CA ALA A 150 6.59 10.12 -8.21
C ALA A 150 6.88 9.83 -6.73
N GLY A 151 6.03 10.34 -5.83
CA GLY A 151 6.14 10.10 -4.39
C GLY A 151 5.94 8.64 -4.02
N GLN A 152 4.97 7.97 -4.66
CA GLN A 152 4.71 6.54 -4.44
C GLN A 152 5.89 5.68 -4.89
N ILE A 153 6.45 5.93 -6.07
CA ILE A 153 7.63 5.21 -6.57
C ILE A 153 8.82 5.39 -5.63
N ALA A 154 9.09 6.64 -5.21
CA ALA A 154 10.18 6.94 -4.31
C ALA A 154 10.02 6.21 -2.97
N ALA A 155 8.82 6.22 -2.40
CA ALA A 155 8.52 5.57 -1.14
C ALA A 155 8.61 4.03 -1.22
N LEU A 156 8.09 3.42 -2.30
CA LEU A 156 8.16 1.97 -2.51
C LEU A 156 9.58 1.49 -2.81
N THR A 157 10.39 2.29 -3.51
CA THR A 157 11.78 1.94 -3.84
C THR A 157 12.70 2.06 -2.63
N ALA A 158 12.49 3.06 -1.76
CA ALA A 158 13.29 3.28 -0.57
C ALA A 158 13.27 2.08 0.41
N PHE A 159 12.19 1.29 0.38
CA PHE A 159 12.00 0.10 1.22
C PHE A 159 12.05 -1.23 0.46
N ALA A 160 12.43 -1.22 -0.82
CA ALA A 160 12.80 -2.45 -1.50
C ALA A 160 13.97 -3.10 -0.72
N PRO A 161 13.91 -4.42 -0.42
CA PRO A 161 15.03 -5.11 0.18
C PRO A 161 16.30 -4.78 -0.62
N LYS A 162 17.31 -4.21 0.01
CA LYS A 162 18.61 -4.02 -0.66
C LYS A 162 19.04 -5.39 -1.18
N PRO A 163 19.44 -5.52 -2.46
CA PRO A 163 19.97 -6.78 -2.95
C PRO A 163 21.10 -7.18 -2.01
N SER A 164 20.99 -8.36 -1.40
CA SER A 164 22.04 -8.89 -0.53
C SER A 164 23.32 -8.90 -1.35
N LYS A 165 24.35 -8.17 -0.92
CA LYS A 165 25.69 -8.35 -1.45
C LYS A 165 26.18 -9.72 -1.00
N SER A 166 25.76 -10.78 -1.68
CA SER A 166 26.36 -12.09 -1.59
C SER A 166 26.81 -12.49 -2.98
N GLY A 167 28.14 -12.63 -3.14
CA GLY A 167 28.73 -13.24 -4.34
C GLY A 167 29.72 -12.40 -5.15
N ILE A 168 30.61 -11.61 -4.53
CA ILE A 168 31.95 -11.44 -5.12
C ILE A 168 32.83 -12.52 -4.49
N PHE A 169 32.78 -13.74 -5.04
CA PHE A 169 33.85 -14.72 -4.83
C PHE A 169 34.87 -14.50 -5.95
N SER A 170 35.88 -13.67 -5.68
CA SER A 170 37.11 -13.69 -6.44
C SER A 170 37.80 -15.01 -6.18
N GLY A 171 38.00 -15.80 -7.24
CA GLY A 171 38.74 -17.05 -7.15
C GLY A 171 40.19 -16.84 -6.71
N GLN A 172 40.68 -17.76 -5.89
CA GLN A 172 42.09 -18.13 -5.87
C GLN A 172 42.14 -19.66 -5.75
N ASN A 173 42.55 -20.27 -6.86
CA ASN A 173 43.07 -21.63 -6.90
C ASN A 173 44.32 -21.70 -6.03
N ASP A 174 44.42 -22.69 -5.14
CA ASP A 174 45.69 -23.35 -4.88
C ASP A 174 45.49 -24.80 -4.40
N LYS A 175 45.90 -25.69 -5.31
CA LYS A 175 46.62 -26.96 -5.12
C LYS A 175 46.08 -28.03 -4.17
N HIS A 176 45.68 -29.12 -4.84
CA HIS A 176 45.94 -30.52 -4.48
C HIS A 176 47.16 -30.71 -3.54
N ASP A 177 46.94 -31.37 -2.41
CA ASP A 177 47.86 -32.43 -2.00
C ASP A 177 47.13 -33.55 -1.26
N THR A 178 47.54 -34.77 -1.59
CA THR A 178 46.93 -36.05 -1.23
C THR A 178 47.54 -36.59 0.05
N THR A 179 46.72 -37.10 0.98
CA THR A 179 47.05 -38.28 1.81
C THR A 179 45.83 -38.75 2.61
N LYS A 180 45.41 -39.98 2.33
CA LYS A 180 44.69 -40.91 3.23
C LYS A 180 45.76 -41.69 4.05
N PRO A 181 45.47 -42.43 5.15
CA PRO A 181 44.29 -43.30 5.30
C PRO A 181 43.75 -43.55 6.74
N GLU A 182 42.73 -44.43 6.79
CA GLU A 182 42.31 -45.32 7.91
C GLU A 182 41.58 -44.67 9.11
N ASP A 183 40.57 -45.25 9.75
CA ASP A 183 39.84 -46.52 9.60
C ASP A 183 38.56 -46.46 10.48
N GLN A 184 37.55 -47.29 10.16
CA GLN A 184 36.52 -47.84 11.07
C GLN A 184 35.60 -46.85 11.84
N ASN A 185 34.28 -46.97 11.88
CA ASN A 185 33.54 -48.17 12.25
C ASN A 185 32.03 -47.93 12.01
N SER A 186 31.36 -49.05 11.74
CA SER A 186 29.93 -49.26 11.59
C SER A 186 29.02 -48.56 12.62
N LEU A 187 27.82 -48.15 12.18
CA LEU A 187 26.56 -48.76 12.66
C LEU A 187 25.32 -48.22 11.93
N SER A 188 24.50 -49.20 11.54
CA SER A 188 23.26 -49.10 10.77
C SER A 188 22.07 -48.68 11.63
N LEU A 189 21.21 -47.87 11.02
CA LEU A 189 19.73 -47.81 11.10
C LEU A 189 19.03 -48.50 12.27
N ARG A 190 18.18 -47.74 12.96
CA ARG A 190 16.71 -47.92 12.91
C ARG A 190 16.02 -46.56 12.90
#